data_AF-A0A8C5RFV9-F1
#
_entry.id   AF-A0A8C5RFV9-F1
#
_cell.length_a   1.000
_cell.length_b   1.000
_cell.length_c   1.000
_cell.angle_alpha   90.00
_cell.angle_beta   90.00
_cell.angle_gamma   90.00
#
_symmetry.space_group_name_H-M   'P 1'
#
loop_
_entity.id
_entity.type
_entity.pdbx_description
1 polymer ?
#
loop_
_entity_poly.entity_id
_entity_poly.type
_entity_poly.pdbx_seq_one_letter_code
_entity_poly.pdbx_strand_id
1 'polypeptide(L)'
;PDPEGRASPLSGQPFKFSVLEICDRIKEEFQFLQAQYHSLKLECEKLASEKTEMQRHYVMYYEMSYGLNIEMHKQAEIVKRLTAICAQITPFLTQEHQQQVLQAMDRAKLVTVGELNNIIGVSECGQGQAAFLDFFH
;
A
#
# COMPACT_ATOMS: atom_id res chain seq x y z
N PRO A 1 -63.81 44.01 -52.92
CA PRO A 1 -63.05 45.27 -52.83
C PRO A 1 -62.00 45.16 -51.71
N ASP A 2 -60.77 44.83 -52.10
CA ASP A 2 -59.58 45.15 -51.29
C ASP A 2 -59.22 46.63 -51.49
N PRO A 3 -58.48 47.23 -50.54
CA PRO A 3 -57.12 47.58 -50.91
C PRO A 3 -56.06 47.15 -49.88
N GLU A 4 -54.94 46.75 -50.47
CA GLU A 4 -53.62 46.42 -49.92
C GLU A 4 -53.07 47.39 -48.87
N GLY A 5 -52.21 46.90 -47.96
CA GLY A 5 -51.31 47.81 -47.24
C GLY A 5 -50.53 47.31 -46.04
N ARG A 6 -49.50 46.49 -46.29
CA ARG A 6 -48.26 46.32 -45.48
C ARG A 6 -48.31 45.55 -44.15
N ALA A 7 -47.62 44.42 -44.20
CA ALA A 7 -46.97 43.76 -43.06
C ALA A 7 -46.16 44.74 -42.19
N SER A 8 -46.16 44.51 -40.88
CA SER A 8 -45.14 45.02 -39.96
C SER A 8 -44.70 43.91 -39.01
N PRO A 9 -43.67 43.11 -39.35
CA PRO A 9 -42.83 42.46 -38.38
C PRO A 9 -41.73 43.45 -37.99
N LEU A 10 -41.91 44.19 -36.90
CA LEU A 10 -40.85 45.05 -36.35
C LEU A 10 -40.73 44.88 -34.83
N SER A 11 -40.03 43.82 -34.46
CA SER A 11 -38.75 43.94 -33.76
C SER A 11 -37.93 42.70 -34.15
N GLY A 12 -36.91 42.78 -35.00
CA GLY A 12 -35.83 43.77 -34.94
C GLY A 12 -34.63 43.26 -34.14
N GLN A 13 -34.61 41.99 -33.70
CA GLN A 13 -33.36 41.35 -33.32
C GLN A 13 -32.98 40.30 -34.35
N PRO A 14 -31.99 40.59 -35.21
CA PRO A 14 -31.35 39.51 -35.93
C PRO A 14 -30.69 38.63 -34.87
N PHE A 15 -31.03 37.34 -34.87
CA PHE A 15 -30.17 36.27 -34.36
C PHE A 15 -28.80 36.44 -35.04
N LYS A 16 -27.97 37.29 -34.48
CA LYS A 16 -26.60 37.55 -34.88
C LYS A 16 -25.81 37.61 -33.61
N PHE A 17 -25.60 36.44 -33.02
CA PHE A 17 -24.27 36.21 -32.46
C PHE A 17 -23.28 36.62 -33.56
N SER A 18 -22.54 37.70 -33.32
CA SER A 18 -21.53 38.16 -34.24
C SER A 18 -20.55 37.00 -34.46
N VAL A 19 -20.11 36.79 -35.70
CA VAL A 19 -19.11 35.75 -36.01
C VAL A 19 -17.88 35.90 -35.09
N LEU A 20 -17.54 37.14 -34.71
CA LEU A 20 -16.52 37.45 -33.71
C LEU A 20 -16.81 36.85 -32.32
N GLU A 21 -18.03 36.98 -31.80
CA GLU A 21 -18.41 36.44 -30.49
C GLU A 21 -18.37 34.91 -30.47
N ILE A 22 -18.73 34.27 -31.59
CA ILE A 22 -18.59 32.81 -31.73
C ILE A 22 -17.11 32.41 -31.76
N CYS A 23 -16.27 33.14 -32.50
CA CYS A 23 -14.83 32.91 -32.53
C CYS A 23 -14.18 33.11 -31.15
N ASP A 24 -14.59 34.12 -30.39
CA ASP A 24 -14.09 34.35 -29.04
C ASP A 24 -14.50 33.24 -28.08
N ARG A 25 -15.76 32.78 -28.14
CA ARG A 25 -16.23 31.63 -27.35
C ARG A 25 -15.44 30.35 -27.68
N ILE A 26 -15.21 30.06 -28.96
CA ILE A 26 -14.40 28.90 -29.39
C ILE A 26 -12.97 29.02 -28.85
N LYS A 27 -12.39 30.22 -28.85
CA LYS A 27 -11.05 30.47 -28.32
C LYS A 27 -10.99 30.23 -26.81
N GLU A 28 -11.98 30.71 -26.06
CA GLU A 28 -12.09 30.46 -24.62
C GLU A 28 -12.27 28.97 -24.32
N GLU A 29 -13.16 28.27 -25.04
CA GLU A 29 -13.37 26.82 -24.90
C GLU A 29 -12.08 26.04 -25.20
N PHE A 30 -11.34 26.44 -26.23
CA PHE A 30 -10.06 25.82 -26.57
C PHE A 30 -8.99 26.06 -25.49
N GLN A 31 -8.89 27.30 -24.98
CA GLN A 31 -7.95 27.62 -23.89
C GLN A 31 -8.30 26.86 -22.61
N PHE A 32 -9.58 26.76 -22.28
CA PHE A 32 -10.06 25.96 -21.16
C PHE A 32 -9.71 24.48 -21.33
N LEU A 33 -9.97 23.91 -22.51
CA LEU A 33 -9.63 22.53 -22.81
C LEU A 33 -8.11 22.29 -22.74
N GLN A 34 -7.31 23.22 -23.24
CA GLN A 34 -5.85 23.16 -23.18
C GLN A 34 -5.34 23.17 -21.73
N ALA A 35 -5.92 24.00 -20.86
CA ALA A 35 -5.59 24.05 -19.44
C ALA A 35 -5.96 22.72 -18.74
N GLN A 36 -7.14 22.17 -19.01
CA GLN A 36 -7.57 20.88 -18.48
C GLN A 36 -6.65 19.74 -18.92
N TYR A 37 -6.25 19.72 -20.20
CA TYR A 37 -5.30 18.74 -20.72
C TYR A 37 -3.93 18.83 -20.02
N HIS A 38 -3.42 20.04 -19.81
CA HIS A 38 -2.14 20.22 -19.13
C HIS A 38 -2.20 19.74 -17.68
N SER A 39 -3.28 20.08 -16.96
CA SER A 39 -3.51 19.59 -15.59
C SER A 39 -3.55 18.06 -15.54
N LEU A 40 -4.32 17.43 -16.43
CA LEU A 40 -4.44 15.98 -16.52
C LEU A 40 -3.10 15.32 -16.86
N LYS A 41 -2.29 15.93 -17.73
CA LYS A 41 -0.96 15.42 -18.06
C LYS A 41 -0.05 15.38 -16.83
N LEU A 42 -0.02 16.46 -16.04
CA LEU A 42 0.77 16.51 -14.81
C LEU A 42 0.30 15.48 -13.78
N GLU A 43 -1.02 15.28 -13.65
CA GLU A 43 -1.58 14.24 -12.80
C GLU A 43 -1.16 12.84 -13.26
N CYS A 44 -1.17 12.57 -14.58
CA CYS A 44 -0.70 11.31 -15.14
C CYS A 44 0.79 11.06 -14.86
N GLU A 45 1.64 12.09 -14.99
CA GLU A 45 3.07 12.00 -14.69
C GLU A 45 3.31 11.71 -13.20
N LYS A 46 2.53 12.35 -12.31
CA LYS A 46 2.56 12.08 -10.87
C LYS A 46 2.16 10.63 -10.56
N LEU A 47 1.05 10.14 -11.12
CA LEU A 47 0.59 8.76 -10.94
C LEU A 47 1.63 7.75 -11.43
N ALA A 48 2.32 8.03 -12.54
CA ALA A 48 3.38 7.16 -13.05
C ALA A 48 4.57 7.06 -12.07
N SER A 49 4.93 8.17 -11.42
CA SER A 49 5.95 8.19 -10.37
C SER A 49 5.52 7.39 -9.15
N GLU A 50 4.30 7.63 -8.64
CA GLU A 50 3.74 6.90 -7.49
C GLU A 50 3.65 5.39 -7.76
N LYS A 51 3.24 4.99 -8.97
CA LYS A 51 3.22 3.58 -9.38
C LYS A 51 4.61 2.95 -9.31
N THR A 52 5.64 3.67 -9.74
CA THR A 52 7.02 3.16 -9.72
C THR A 52 7.56 3.02 -8.30
N GLU A 53 7.24 3.97 -7.42
CA GLU A 53 7.55 3.88 -5.98
C GLU A 53 6.86 2.67 -5.35
N MET A 54 5.56 2.52 -5.59
CA MET A 54 4.78 1.39 -5.08
C MET A 54 5.35 0.05 -5.55
N GLN A 55 5.77 -0.04 -6.81
CA GLN A 55 6.41 -1.24 -7.36
C GLN A 55 7.72 -1.57 -6.62
N ARG A 56 8.53 -0.56 -6.28
CA ARG A 56 9.77 -0.77 -5.52
C ARG A 56 9.48 -1.30 -4.12
N HIS A 57 8.52 -0.71 -3.42
CA HIS A 57 8.11 -1.22 -2.11
C HIS A 57 7.55 -2.64 -2.21
N TYR A 58 6.69 -2.92 -3.20
CA TYR A 58 6.12 -4.25 -3.41
C TYR A 58 7.20 -5.33 -3.57
N VAL A 59 8.21 -5.08 -4.41
CA VAL A 59 9.32 -6.04 -4.60
C VAL A 59 10.11 -6.23 -3.32
N MET A 60 10.45 -5.13 -2.63
CA MET A 60 11.20 -5.17 -1.38
C MET A 60 10.48 -6.01 -0.30
N TYR A 61 9.17 -5.80 -0.11
CA TYR A 61 8.38 -6.60 0.83
C TYR A 61 8.28 -8.05 0.40
N TYR A 62 8.11 -8.33 -0.89
CA TYR A 62 8.05 -9.70 -1.39
C TYR A 62 9.32 -10.49 -1.07
N GLU A 63 10.49 -9.91 -1.35
CA GLU A 63 11.78 -10.54 -1.07
C GLU A 63 12.02 -10.72 0.43
N MET A 64 11.71 -9.69 1.23
CA MET A 64 11.85 -9.75 2.69
C MET A 64 10.91 -10.80 3.31
N SER A 65 9.63 -10.81 2.95
CA SER A 65 8.66 -11.80 3.43
C SER A 65 9.08 -13.22 3.06
N TYR A 66 9.62 -13.42 1.86
CA TYR A 66 10.14 -14.73 1.45
C TYR A 66 11.34 -15.16 2.32
N GLY A 67 12.31 -14.27 2.55
CA GLY A 67 13.46 -14.53 3.41
C GLY A 67 13.07 -14.85 4.86
N LEU A 68 12.18 -14.04 5.44
CA LEU A 68 11.62 -14.27 6.78
C LEU A 68 10.88 -15.60 6.87
N ASN A 69 10.12 -15.97 5.84
CA ASN A 69 9.39 -17.23 5.81
C ASN A 69 10.31 -18.46 5.82
N ILE A 70 11.40 -18.42 5.05
CA ILE A 70 12.41 -19.48 5.05
C ILE A 70 13.03 -19.62 6.44
N GLU A 71 13.49 -18.51 7.03
CA GLU A 71 14.16 -18.56 8.33
C GLU A 71 13.19 -19.00 9.43
N MET A 72 11.93 -18.57 9.38
CA MET A 72 10.88 -19.06 10.29
C MET A 72 10.72 -20.58 10.22
N HIS A 73 10.59 -21.15 9.01
CA HIS A 73 10.47 -22.61 8.85
C HIS A 73 11.73 -23.34 9.32
N LYS A 74 12.92 -22.77 9.08
CA LYS A 74 14.19 -23.31 9.57
C LYS A 74 14.25 -23.33 11.09
N GLN A 75 13.89 -22.23 11.76
CA GLN A 75 13.85 -22.18 13.22
C GLN A 75 12.80 -23.14 13.80
N ALA A 76 11.64 -23.26 13.17
CA ALA A 76 10.61 -24.22 13.59
C ALA A 76 11.11 -25.68 13.54
N GLU A 77 11.84 -26.06 12.48
CA GLU A 77 12.43 -27.39 12.37
C GLU A 77 13.56 -27.62 13.39
N ILE A 78 14.38 -26.60 13.66
CA ILE A 78 15.40 -26.65 14.74
C ILE A 78 14.72 -26.91 16.09
N VAL A 79 13.69 -26.12 16.44
CA VAL A 79 12.95 -26.27 17.70
C VAL A 79 12.34 -27.66 17.82
N LYS A 80 11.75 -28.19 16.74
CA LYS A 80 11.20 -29.55 16.69
C LYS A 80 12.28 -30.61 16.95
N ARG A 81 13.45 -30.51 16.31
CA ARG A 81 14.55 -31.47 16.50
C ARG A 81 15.11 -31.40 17.92
N LEU A 82 15.35 -30.20 18.45
CA LEU A 82 15.82 -30.03 19.82
C LEU A 82 14.81 -30.59 20.82
N THR A 83 13.51 -30.32 20.62
CA THR A 83 12.44 -30.89 21.45
C THR A 83 12.46 -32.42 21.43
N ALA A 84 12.64 -33.02 20.25
CA ALA A 84 12.73 -34.47 20.11
C ALA A 84 13.95 -35.06 20.82
N ILE A 85 15.11 -34.41 20.72
CA ILE A 85 16.34 -34.82 21.43
C ILE A 85 16.11 -34.77 22.94
N CYS A 86 15.57 -33.67 23.46
CA CYS A 86 15.30 -33.55 24.89
C CYS A 86 14.33 -34.65 25.37
N ALA A 87 13.26 -34.91 24.60
CA ALA A 87 12.31 -35.98 24.91
C ALA A 87 12.96 -37.38 24.92
N GLN A 88 13.95 -37.62 24.05
CA GLN A 88 14.70 -38.89 24.03
C GLN A 88 15.64 -39.04 25.23
N ILE A 89 16.19 -37.94 25.75
CA ILE A 89 17.11 -37.96 26.90
C ILE A 89 16.35 -38.10 28.23
N THR A 90 15.15 -37.52 28.34
CA THR A 90 14.35 -37.50 29.58
C THR A 90 14.24 -38.86 30.30
N PRO A 91 13.94 -40.00 29.63
CA PRO A 91 13.80 -41.30 30.29
C PRO A 91 15.07 -41.80 31.00
N PHE A 92 16.24 -41.27 30.65
CA PHE A 92 17.53 -41.65 31.25
C PHE A 92 17.87 -40.85 32.52
N LEU A 93 17.04 -39.87 32.89
CA LEU A 93 17.22 -39.05 34.09
C LEU A 93 16.50 -39.66 35.30
N THR A 94 16.89 -39.23 36.50
CA THR A 94 16.16 -39.56 37.75
C THR A 94 14.76 -38.96 37.73
N GLN A 95 13.82 -39.55 38.47
CA GLN A 95 12.41 -39.15 38.46
C GLN A 95 12.21 -37.65 38.83
N GLU A 96 13.01 -37.12 39.76
CA GLU A 96 13.01 -35.69 40.10
C GLU A 96 13.46 -34.82 38.93
N HIS A 97 14.58 -35.15 38.29
CA HIS A 97 15.09 -34.41 37.13
C HIS A 97 14.19 -34.53 35.91
N GLN A 98 13.49 -35.66 35.72
CA GLN A 98 12.50 -35.81 34.65
C GLN A 98 11.42 -34.75 34.76
N GLN A 99 10.85 -34.55 35.95
CA GLN A 99 9.77 -33.60 36.15
C GLN A 99 10.25 -32.14 35.99
N GLN A 100 11.46 -31.83 36.47
CA GLN A 100 12.08 -30.51 36.26
C GLN A 100 12.33 -30.20 34.78
N VAL A 101 12.87 -31.15 34.01
CA VAL A 101 13.15 -30.96 32.58
C VAL A 101 11.86 -30.79 31.79
N LEU A 102 10.83 -31.59 32.05
CA LEU A 102 9.53 -31.45 31.38
C LEU A 102 8.91 -30.06 31.62
N GLN A 103 8.90 -29.59 32.87
CA GLN A 103 8.40 -28.26 33.21
C GLN A 103 9.21 -27.14 32.54
N ALA A 104 10.54 -27.25 32.54
CA ALA A 104 11.41 -26.26 31.90
C ALA A 104 11.20 -26.23 30.38
N MET A 105 11.03 -27.38 29.74
CA MET A 105 10.74 -27.48 28.30
C MET A 105 9.41 -26.84 27.93
N ASP A 106 8.36 -27.04 28.73
CA ASP A 106 7.05 -26.44 28.47
C ASP A 106 7.09 -24.92 28.64
N ARG A 107 7.79 -24.40 29.66
CA ARG A 107 8.01 -22.96 29.82
C ARG A 107 8.81 -22.36 28.66
N ALA A 108 9.84 -23.06 28.19
CA ALA A 108 10.71 -22.59 27.10
C ALA A 108 9.97 -22.45 25.76
N LYS A 109 8.91 -23.23 25.53
CA LYS A 109 8.05 -23.11 24.33
C LYS A 109 7.06 -21.95 24.41
N LEU A 110 6.82 -21.40 25.59
CA LEU A 110 5.90 -20.29 25.80
C LEU A 110 6.67 -18.97 25.71
N VAL A 111 6.57 -18.30 24.57
CA VAL A 111 7.09 -16.94 24.38
C VAL A 111 5.96 -15.95 24.59
N THR A 112 6.10 -15.05 25.56
CA THR A 112 5.12 -13.99 25.81
C THR A 112 5.31 -12.82 24.85
N VAL A 113 4.26 -12.01 24.64
CA VAL A 113 4.34 -10.81 23.80
C VAL A 113 5.40 -9.83 24.31
N GLY A 114 5.58 -9.70 25.63
CA GLY A 114 6.62 -8.85 26.21
C GLY A 114 8.04 -9.34 25.90
N GLU A 115 8.29 -10.65 26.00
CA GLU A 115 9.58 -11.25 25.63
C GLU A 115 9.83 -11.12 24.12
N LEU A 116 8.80 -11.35 23.31
CA LEU A 116 8.87 -11.20 21.86
C LEU A 116 9.23 -9.76 21.46
N ASN A 117 8.56 -8.76 22.03
CA ASN A 117 8.83 -7.35 21.77
C ASN A 117 10.27 -6.96 22.17
N ASN A 118 10.78 -7.49 23.27
CA ASN A 118 12.17 -7.25 23.68
C ASN A 118 13.18 -7.88 22.70
N ILE A 119 12.91 -9.10 22.22
CA ILE A 119 13.80 -9.80 21.26
C ILE A 119 13.79 -9.10 19.91
N ILE A 120 12.61 -8.71 19.43
CA ILE A 120 12.46 -7.92 18.20
C ILE A 120 13.23 -6.61 18.39
N GLY A 121 12.95 -5.81 19.40
CA GLY A 121 13.60 -4.51 19.65
C GLY A 121 15.13 -4.54 19.80
N VAL A 122 15.70 -5.65 20.27
CA VAL A 122 17.16 -5.86 20.29
C VAL A 122 17.71 -6.16 18.89
N SER A 123 16.93 -6.84 18.05
CA SER A 123 17.25 -7.14 16.64
C SER A 123 17.02 -5.92 15.73
N GLU A 124 16.12 -5.00 16.09
CA GLU A 124 15.81 -3.75 15.40
C GLU A 124 16.99 -2.76 15.31
N CYS A 125 17.96 -2.86 16.22
CA CYS A 125 19.18 -2.04 16.20
C CYS A 125 20.13 -2.39 15.02
N GLY A 126 19.89 -3.53 14.34
CA GLY A 126 20.68 -3.99 13.20
C GLY A 126 19.90 -4.00 11.88
N GLN A 127 19.92 -2.87 11.18
CA GLN A 127 19.65 -2.72 9.73
C GLN A 127 18.20 -2.91 9.23
N GLY A 128 17.61 -1.81 8.72
CA GLY A 128 16.61 -1.86 7.63
C GLY A 128 15.17 -1.46 7.93
N GLN A 129 14.87 -0.73 9.00
CA GLN A 129 13.50 -0.67 9.55
C GLN A 129 12.61 0.55 9.27
N ALA A 130 13.03 1.59 8.56
CA ALA A 130 12.10 2.69 8.31
C ALA A 130 10.82 2.24 7.56
N ALA A 131 10.88 1.17 6.76
CA ALA A 131 9.72 0.63 6.05
C ALA A 131 8.90 -0.40 6.84
N PHE A 132 9.47 -1.10 7.84
CA PHE A 132 8.75 -2.19 8.52
C PHE A 132 7.77 -1.67 9.58
N LEU A 133 8.12 -0.57 10.25
CA LEU A 133 7.33 0.01 11.34
C LEU A 133 6.16 0.89 10.86
N ASP A 134 6.26 1.52 9.68
CA ASP A 134 5.18 2.34 9.11
C ASP A 134 3.97 1.50 8.61
N PHE A 135 4.07 0.17 8.57
CA PHE A 135 2.96 -0.70 8.13
C PHE A 135 2.20 -1.37 9.28
N PHE A 136 2.75 -1.36 10.50
CA PHE A 136 2.08 -1.91 11.69
C PHE A 136 1.28 -0.87 12.49
N HIS A 137 1.31 0.39 12.08
CA HIS A 137 0.53 1.51 12.63
C HIS A 137 -0.40 2.11 11.58
#